data_AF-A0A7W1PKG1-F1
#
_entry.id   AF-A0A7W1PKG1-F1
#
_cell.length_a   1.000
_cell.length_b   1.000
_cell.length_c   1.000
_cell.angle_alpha   90.00
_cell.angle_beta   90.00
_cell.angle_gamma   90.00
#
_symmetry.space_group_name_H-M   'P 1'
#
loop_
_entity.id
_entity.type
_entity.pdbx_description
1 polymer ?
#
loop_
_entity_poly.entity_id
_entity_poly.type
_entity_poly.pdbx_seq_one_letter_code
_entity_poly.pdbx_strand_id
1 'polypeptide(L)'
;MAHLVSGAIVMGYAVTSLFFLRYWRGTGDRLFAIFAAAFGVLGVQRLALVFSRDMAEDQTALYLVRLFAFLLILGAIVDKNRSTPQPPP
;
A
#
# COMPACT_ATOMS: atom_id res chain seq x y z
N MET A 1 23.22 -4.50 10.21
CA MET A 1 22.10 -5.43 9.87
C MET A 1 20.76 -4.74 9.61
N ALA A 2 20.30 -3.82 10.47
CA ALA A 2 18.96 -3.21 10.34
C ALA A 2 18.71 -2.46 9.01
N HIS A 3 19.73 -1.81 8.44
CA HIS A 3 19.58 -1.05 7.19
C HIS A 3 19.35 -1.96 5.96
N LEU A 4 19.99 -3.14 5.91
CA LEU A 4 19.82 -4.10 4.81
C LEU A 4 18.39 -4.64 4.77
N VAL A 5 17.85 -5.03 5.94
CA VAL A 5 16.48 -5.53 6.07
C VAL A 5 15.47 -4.43 5.74
N SER A 6 15.73 -3.18 6.13
CA SER A 6 14.85 -2.07 5.77
C SER A 6 14.84 -1.81 4.27
N GLY A 7 16.00 -1.86 3.61
CA GLY A 7 16.11 -1.73 2.15
C GLY A 7 15.37 -2.86 1.42
N ALA A 8 15.50 -4.10 1.88
CA ALA A 8 14.77 -5.24 1.34
C ALA A 8 13.24 -5.08 1.48
N ILE A 9 12.78 -4.52 2.60
CA ILE A 9 11.35 -4.25 2.81
C ILE A 9 10.84 -3.16 1.87
N VAL A 10 11.60 -2.07 1.67
CA VAL A 10 11.25 -1.03 0.68
C VAL A 10 11.17 -1.62 -0.73
N MET A 11 12.15 -2.43 -1.12
CA MET A 11 12.15 -3.12 -2.41
C MET A 11 10.92 -4.03 -2.54
N GLY A 12 10.59 -4.80 -1.49
CA GLY A 12 9.40 -5.64 -1.44
C GLY A 12 8.12 -4.83 -1.68
N TYR A 13 7.94 -3.72 -0.99
CA TYR A 13 6.79 -2.84 -1.21
C TYR A 13 6.73 -2.27 -2.63
N ALA A 14 7.87 -1.82 -3.18
CA ALA A 14 7.93 -1.30 -4.54
C ALA A 14 7.56 -2.38 -5.58
N VAL A 15 8.13 -3.58 -5.47
CA VAL A 15 7.84 -4.70 -6.38
C VAL A 15 6.37 -5.11 -6.29
N THR A 16 5.82 -5.19 -5.08
CA THR A 16 4.42 -5.57 -4.87
C THR A 16 3.47 -4.52 -5.46
N SER A 17 3.77 -3.24 -5.26
CA SER A 17 3.04 -2.11 -5.86
C SER A 17 3.06 -2.15 -7.39
N LEU A 18 4.24 -2.35 -7.99
CA LEU A 18 4.41 -2.46 -9.45
C LEU A 18 3.65 -3.68 -10.02
N PHE A 19 3.67 -4.81 -9.30
CA PHE A 19 2.97 -6.02 -9.72
C PHE A 19 1.46 -5.82 -9.74
N PHE A 20 0.90 -5.21 -8.68
CA PHE A 20 -0.53 -4.88 -8.65
C PHE A 20 -0.92 -3.85 -9.71
N LEU A 21 -0.07 -2.86 -9.98
CA LEU A 21 -0.31 -1.87 -11.03
C LEU A 21 -0.29 -2.52 -12.44
N ARG A 22 0.64 -3.46 -12.67
CA ARG A 22 0.72 -4.27 -13.90
C ARG A 22 -0.55 -5.12 -14.08
N TYR A 23 -1.04 -5.72 -12.99
CA TYR A 23 -2.25 -6.55 -13.01
C TYR A 23 -3.50 -5.73 -13.28
N TRP A 24 -3.62 -4.53 -12.69
CA TRP A 24 -4.71 -3.59 -12.95
C TRP A 24 -4.86 -3.27 -14.43
N ARG A 25 -3.75 -3.05 -15.15
CA ARG A 25 -3.79 -2.80 -16.61
C ARG A 25 -4.32 -4.00 -17.42
N GLY A 26 -4.21 -5.21 -16.89
CA GLY A 26 -4.67 -6.44 -17.57
C GLY A 26 -6.09 -6.88 -17.19
N THR A 27 -6.48 -6.70 -15.92
CA THR A 27 -7.80 -7.13 -15.42
C THR A 27 -8.83 -6.00 -15.37
N GLY A 28 -8.42 -4.73 -15.37
CA GLY A 28 -9.30 -3.57 -15.22
C GLY A 28 -9.94 -3.42 -13.84
N ASP A 29 -9.57 -4.28 -12.88
CA ASP A 29 -10.16 -4.31 -11.54
C ASP A 29 -9.59 -3.19 -10.66
N ARG A 30 -10.48 -2.29 -10.22
CA ARG A 30 -10.14 -1.15 -9.35
C ARG A 30 -9.50 -1.59 -8.03
N LEU A 31 -9.78 -2.80 -7.56
CA LEU A 31 -9.16 -3.35 -6.35
C LEU A 31 -7.63 -3.38 -6.48
N PHE A 32 -7.09 -3.86 -7.60
CA PHE A 32 -5.65 -3.93 -7.81
C PHE A 32 -5.00 -2.55 -7.91
N ALA A 33 -5.67 -1.55 -8.48
CA ALA A 33 -5.17 -0.19 -8.51
C ALA A 33 -5.03 0.41 -7.11
N ILE A 34 -6.02 0.17 -6.24
CA ILE A 34 -6.01 0.69 -4.87
C ILE A 34 -4.98 -0.04 -4.01
N PHE A 35 -4.83 -1.36 -4.17
CA PHE A 35 -3.75 -2.12 -3.53
C PHE A 35 -2.37 -1.61 -3.96
N ALA A 36 -2.16 -1.36 -5.25
CA ALA A 36 -0.92 -0.76 -5.74
C ALA A 36 -0.64 0.60 -5.07
N ALA A 37 -1.64 1.49 -5.01
CA ALA A 37 -1.51 2.78 -4.35
C ALA A 37 -1.17 2.63 -2.85
N ALA A 38 -1.85 1.74 -2.13
CA ALA A 38 -1.60 1.50 -0.72
C ALA A 38 -0.18 0.96 -0.46
N PHE A 39 0.29 0.00 -1.25
CA PHE A 39 1.65 -0.53 -1.14
C PHE A 39 2.72 0.50 -1.54
N GLY A 40 2.45 1.35 -2.53
CA GLY A 40 3.31 2.48 -2.86
C GLY A 40 3.44 3.48 -1.71
N VAL A 41 2.31 3.86 -1.10
CA VAL A 41 2.27 4.75 0.09
C VAL A 41 3.04 4.13 1.26
N LEU A 42 2.87 2.84 1.54
CA LEU A 42 3.63 2.13 2.58
C LEU A 42 5.13 2.07 2.28
N GLY A 43 5.52 1.91 1.01
CA GLY A 43 6.91 1.95 0.57
C GLY A 43 7.55 3.32 0.80
N VAL A 44 6.85 4.40 0.45
CA VAL A 44 7.29 5.79 0.69
C VAL A 44 7.38 6.08 2.19
N GLN A 45 6.37 5.68 2.98
CA GLN A 45 6.40 5.78 4.44
C GLN A 45 7.63 5.07 5.01
N ARG A 46 7.95 3.87 4.51
CA ARG A 46 9.11 3.09 4.97
C ARG A 46 10.43 3.76 4.62
N LEU A 47 10.54 4.38 3.45
CA LEU A 47 11.69 5.19 3.07
C LEU A 47 11.84 6.40 3.99
N ALA A 48 10.77 7.17 4.18
CA ALA A 48 10.76 8.32 5.08
C ALA A 48 11.17 7.93 6.51
N LEU A 49 10.68 6.81 7.05
CA LEU A 49 11.11 6.28 8.35
C LEU A 49 12.62 5.96 8.44
N VAL A 50 13.25 5.56 7.33
CA VAL A 50 14.70 5.29 7.30
C VAL A 50 15.49 6.60 7.32
N PHE A 51 14.99 7.65 6.67
CA PHE A 51 15.64 8.96 6.62
C PHE A 51 15.37 9.83 7.87
N SER A 52 14.16 9.79 8.42
CA SER A 52 13.74 10.58 9.59
C SER A 52 14.12 9.94 10.94
N ARG A 53 15.07 9.01 10.96
CA ARG A 53 15.42 8.23 12.17
C ARG A 53 15.90 9.10 13.35
N ASP A 54 16.37 10.31 13.07
CA ASP A 54 16.88 11.26 14.07
C ASP A 54 15.87 12.34 14.50
N MET A 55 14.69 12.44 13.85
CA MET A 55 13.67 13.45 14.18
C MET A 55 12.44 12.79 14.81
N ALA A 56 12.30 12.94 16.14
CA ALA A 56 11.20 12.33 16.90
C ALA A 56 9.80 12.82 16.48
N GLU A 57 9.70 14.05 15.95
CA GLU A 57 8.44 14.70 15.60
C GLU A 57 7.82 14.16 14.30
N ASP A 58 8.66 13.70 13.37
CA ASP A 58 8.24 13.13 12.07
C ASP A 58 7.54 11.77 12.22
N GLN A 59 7.79 11.04 13.31
CA GLN A 59 7.25 9.68 13.48
C GLN A 59 5.72 9.68 13.56
N THR A 60 5.10 10.68 14.18
CA THR A 60 3.63 10.78 14.30
C THR A 60 2.96 10.90 12.93
N ALA A 61 3.53 11.71 12.02
CA ALA A 61 3.01 11.86 10.66
C ALA A 61 3.08 10.52 9.89
N LEU A 62 4.12 9.73 10.10
CA LEU A 62 4.30 8.44 9.44
C LEU A 62 3.27 7.39 9.88
N TYR A 63 2.75 7.47 11.12
CA TYR A 63 1.62 6.64 11.56
C TYR A 63 0.30 7.01 10.85
N LEU A 64 0.07 8.30 10.58
CA LEU A 64 -1.10 8.75 9.82
C LEU A 64 -1.06 8.27 8.36
N VAL A 65 0.12 8.27 7.74
CA VAL A 65 0.31 7.70 6.39
C VAL A 65 -0.05 6.21 6.37
N ARG A 66 0.33 5.48 7.42
CA ARG A 66 -0.02 4.06 7.55
C ARG A 66 -1.52 3.86 7.72
N LEU A 67 -2.17 4.70 8.54
CA LEU A 67 -3.61 4.69 8.71
C LEU A 67 -4.32 4.91 7.36
N PHE A 68 -3.86 5.89 6.60
CA PHE A 68 -4.39 6.18 5.27
C PHE A 68 -4.23 5.00 4.31
N ALA A 69 -3.08 4.31 4.32
CA ALA A 69 -2.87 3.11 3.52
C ALA A 69 -3.85 1.98 3.89
N PHE A 70 -4.13 1.79 5.18
CA PHE A 70 -5.14 0.81 5.61
C PHE A 70 -6.55 1.19 5.20
N LEU A 71 -6.91 2.48 5.25
CA LEU A 71 -8.21 2.97 4.77
C LEU A 71 -8.37 2.76 3.26
N LEU A 72 -7.32 2.96 2.48
CA LEU A 72 -7.32 2.66 1.04
C LEU A 72 -7.61 1.17 0.79
N ILE A 73 -6.91 0.28 1.50
CA ILE A 73 -7.13 -1.18 1.37
C ILE A 73 -8.56 -1.55 1.77
N LEU A 74 -9.08 -1.02 2.88
CA LEU A 74 -10.46 -1.24 3.30
C LEU A 74 -11.47 -0.75 2.27
N GLY A 75 -11.27 0.45 1.73
CA GLY A 75 -12.10 1.00 0.66
C GLY A 75 -12.12 0.11 -0.58
N ALA A 76 -10.96 -0.42 -0.99
CA ALA A 76 -10.84 -1.37 -2.09
C ALA A 76 -11.65 -2.65 -1.87
N ILE A 77 -11.55 -3.21 -0.67
CA ILE A 77 -12.27 -4.44 -0.29
C ILE A 77 -13.78 -4.19 -0.31
N VAL A 78 -14.24 -3.06 0.25
CA VAL A 78 -15.66 -2.70 0.28
C VAL A 78 -16.21 -2.48 -1.13
N ASP A 79 -15.47 -1.78 -1.99
CA ASP A 79 -15.84 -1.54 -3.40
C ASP A 79 -16.01 -2.86 -4.17
N LYS A 80 -15.05 -3.78 -4.02
CA LYS A 80 -15.12 -5.11 -4.64
C LYS A 80 -16.26 -5.95 -4.09
N ASN A 81 -16.46 -5.96 -2.77
CA ASN A 81 -17.52 -6.74 -2.12
C ASN A 81 -18.91 -6.26 -2.58
N ARG A 82 -19.10 -4.95 -2.73
CA ARG A 82 -20.35 -4.36 -3.23
C ARG A 82 -20.61 -4.62 -4.71
N SER A 83 -19.57 -4.84 -5.51
CA SER A 83 -19.68 -5.13 -6.95
C SER A 83 -20.09 -6.58 -7.26
N THR A 84 -20.28 -7.43 -6.23
CA THR A 84 -20.67 -8.84 -6.42
C THR A 84 -22.04 -9.20 -5.82
N PRO A 85 -23.18 -8.60 -6.24
CA PRO A 85 -24.50 -9.20 -6.01
C PRO A 85 -25.02 -9.80 -7.32
N GLN A 86 -24.90 -11.12 -7.48
CA GLN A 86 -25.81 -11.88 -8.35
C GLN A 86 -26.24 -13.16 -7.64
N PRO A 87 -27.46 -13.18 -7.07
CA PRO A 87 -28.13 -14.42 -6.68
C PRO A 87 -28.48 -15.20 -7.96
N PRO A 88 -28.35 -16.54 -7.97
CA PRO A 88 -28.76 -17.36 -9.11
C PRO A 88 -30.30 -17.32 -9.30
N PRO A 89 -30.80 -17.45 -10.55
CA PRO A 89 -32.22 -17.64 -10.84
C PRO A 89 -32.72 -19.03 -10.43
#